data_AF-F3FX52-F1
#
_entry.id   AF-F3FX52-F1
#
_cell.length_a   1.000
_cell.length_b   1.000
_cell.length_c   1.000
_cell.angle_alpha   90.00
_cell.angle_beta   90.00
_cell.angle_gamma   90.00
#
_symmetry.space_group_name_H-M   'P 1'
#
loop_
_entity.id
_entity.type
_entity.pdbx_description
1 polymer ?
#
loop_
_entity_poly.entity_id
_entity_poly.type
_entity_poly.pdbx_seq_one_letter_code
_entity_poly.pdbx_strand_id
1 'polypeptide(L)' 'EAGVHVQGRAGRRTIEFADFHRLPGDAPQRDNQLADDELIVAVELPANGFVSHNAYLKIRDRASYAFALISVAA' A
#
# COMPACT_ATOMS: atom_id res chain seq x y z
N GLU A 1 -8.52 7.99 -0.80
CA GLU A 1 -7.32 7.15 -1.02
C GLU A 1 -7.76 5.70 -1.06
N ALA A 2 -6.86 4.74 -1.31
CA ALA A 2 -7.26 3.33 -1.31
C ALA A 2 -7.56 2.84 0.13
N GLY A 3 -8.46 1.87 0.27
CA GLY A 3 -8.75 1.18 1.54
C GLY A 3 -8.31 -0.28 1.47
N VAL A 4 -7.66 -0.79 2.52
CA VAL A 4 -7.26 -2.20 2.64
C VAL A 4 -8.27 -2.92 3.53
N HIS A 5 -9.03 -3.84 2.95
CA HIS A 5 -9.97 -4.65 3.72
C HIS A 5 -9.26 -5.88 4.26
N VAL A 6 -9.41 -6.10 5.57
CA VAL A 6 -8.82 -7.24 6.27
C VAL A 6 -9.88 -8.01 7.02
N GLN A 7 -9.65 -9.31 7.18
CA GLN A 7 -10.51 -10.21 7.92
C GLN A 7 -9.67 -11.00 8.93
N GLY A 8 -10.04 -10.93 10.20
CA GLY A 8 -9.46 -11.74 11.28
C GLY A 8 -10.54 -12.49 12.05
N ARG A 9 -10.16 -13.08 13.19
CA ARG A 9 -11.08 -13.88 14.02
C ARG A 9 -12.17 -13.01 14.65
N ALA A 10 -11.88 -11.73 14.88
CA ALA A 10 -12.83 -10.75 15.41
C ALA A 10 -13.77 -10.16 14.35
N GLY A 11 -13.62 -10.53 13.06
CA GLY A 11 -14.45 -10.04 11.96
C GLY A 11 -13.66 -9.23 10.94
N ARG A 12 -14.35 -8.34 10.21
CA ARG A 12 -13.77 -7.52 9.14
C ARG A 12 -13.52 -6.09 9.61
N ARG A 13 -12.45 -5.48 9.11
CA ARG A 13 -12.21 -4.03 9.22
C ARG A 13 -11.52 -3.50 7.96
N THR A 14 -11.47 -2.18 7.85
CA THR A 14 -10.76 -1.47 6.80
C THR A 14 -9.62 -0.68 7.44
N ILE A 15 -8.45 -0.69 6.80
CA ILE A 15 -7.29 0.12 7.13
C ILE A 15 -7.08 1.10 5.97
N GLU A 16 -7.05 2.40 6.24
CA GLU A 16 -6.73 3.40 5.21
C GLU A 16 -5.31 3.13 4.66
N PHE A 17 -5.11 3.20 3.35
CA PHE A 17 -3.82 2.82 2.76
C PHE A 17 -2.66 3.72 3.23
N ALA A 18 -2.94 4.99 3.54
CA ALA A 18 -1.98 5.91 4.14
C ALA A 18 -1.45 5.43 5.50
N ASP A 19 -2.27 4.69 6.24
CA ASP A 19 -1.95 4.16 7.57
C ASP A 19 -1.47 2.70 7.52
N PHE A 20 -1.54 2.02 6.37
CA PHE A 20 -1.25 0.59 6.31
C PHE A 20 0.20 0.25 6.64
N HIS A 21 1.15 1.00 6.09
CA HIS A 21 2.59 0.82 6.38
C HIS A 21 2.97 1.57 7.65
N ARG A 22 3.90 1.00 8.40
CA ARG A 22 4.39 1.60 9.64
C ARG A 22 5.74 2.25 9.42
N LEU A 23 5.99 3.35 10.14
CA LEU A 23 7.37 3.78 10.37
C LEU A 23 8.10 2.70 11.18
N PRO A 24 9.39 2.44 10.91
CA PRO A 24 10.12 1.35 11.55
C PRO A 24 10.17 1.47 13.07
N GLY A 25 10.43 2.69 13.59
CA GLY A 25 10.54 2.95 15.03
C GLY A 25 11.46 1.94 15.73
N ASP A 26 11.08 1.52 16.94
CA ASP A 26 11.82 0.50 17.71
C ASP A 26 11.49 -0.94 17.29
N ALA A 27 10.61 -1.14 16.31
CA ALA A 27 10.17 -2.46 15.84
C ALA A 27 10.22 -2.57 14.31
N PRO A 28 11.43 -2.49 13.70
CA PRO A 28 11.62 -2.45 12.25
C PRO A 28 11.23 -3.75 11.54
N GLN A 29 11.17 -4.87 12.25
CA GLN A 29 10.73 -6.17 11.72
C GLN A 29 9.23 -6.22 11.40
N ARG A 30 8.46 -5.18 11.74
CA ARG A 30 7.02 -5.10 11.49
C ARG A 30 6.73 -4.05 10.42
N ASP A 31 6.44 -4.48 9.20
CA ASP A 31 6.29 -3.59 8.04
C ASP A 31 4.94 -2.84 8.00
N ASN A 32 3.87 -3.43 8.56
CA ASN A 32 2.49 -2.95 8.40
C ASN A 32 1.65 -3.09 9.68
N GLN A 33 0.41 -2.57 9.63
CA GLN A 33 -0.55 -2.55 10.76
C GLN A 33 -1.44 -3.80 10.89
N LEU A 34 -1.17 -4.89 10.16
CA LEU A 34 -1.92 -6.13 10.33
C LEU A 34 -1.69 -6.72 11.73
N ALA A 35 -2.76 -7.27 12.30
CA ALA A 35 -2.65 -8.19 13.42
C ALA A 35 -2.28 -9.60 12.92
N ASP A 36 -1.73 -10.42 13.81
CA ASP A 36 -1.23 -11.76 13.46
C ASP A 36 -2.33 -12.70 12.93
N ASP A 37 -3.60 -12.43 13.25
CA ASP A 37 -4.74 -13.22 12.82
C ASP A 37 -5.51 -12.60 11.63
N GLU A 38 -4.98 -11.56 10.99
CA GLU A 38 -5.64 -10.85 9.90
C GLU A 38 -5.10 -11.22 8.52
N LEU A 39 -6.02 -11.37 7.57
CA LEU A 39 -5.74 -11.59 6.16
C LEU A 39 -6.29 -10.44 5.32
N ILE A 40 -5.48 -9.91 4.40
CA ILE A 40 -5.96 -8.95 3.39
C ILE A 40 -6.89 -9.69 2.42
N VAL A 41 -8.12 -9.21 2.28
CA VAL A 41 -9.14 -9.83 1.43
C VAL A 41 -9.50 -9.00 0.21
N ALA A 42 -9.27 -7.68 0.25
CA ALA A 42 -9.51 -6.78 -0.88
C ALA A 42 -8.77 -5.44 -0.71
N VAL A 43 -8.62 -4.72 -1.83
CA VAL A 43 -8.24 -3.32 -1.86
C VAL A 43 -9.33 -2.57 -2.63
N GLU A 44 -9.90 -1.53 -2.01
CA GLU A 44 -10.92 -0.68 -2.62
C GLU A 44 -10.28 0.64 -3.07
N LEU A 45 -10.66 1.09 -4.27
CA LEU A 45 -10.30 2.39 -4.81
C LEU A 45 -11.53 3.31 -4.77
N PRO A 46 -11.35 4.62 -4.54
CA PRO A 46 -12.46 5.56 -4.59
C PRO A 46 -13.12 5.57 -5.98
N ALA A 47 -14.44 5.76 -6.01
CA ALA A 47 -15.23 5.71 -7.24
C ALA A 47 -14.86 6.79 -8.27
N ASN A 48 -14.37 7.95 -7.80
CA ASN A 48 -13.87 9.00 -8.68
C ASN A 48 -12.49 8.57 -9.19
N GLY A 49 -12.44 8.05 -10.42
CA GLY A 49 -11.26 7.48 -11.04
C GLY A 49 -10.07 8.45 -11.19
N PHE A 50 -8.95 7.91 -11.66
CA PHE A 50 -7.72 8.66 -11.88
C PHE A 50 -7.96 9.91 -12.75
N VAL A 51 -7.31 11.01 -12.38
CA VAL A 51 -7.31 12.25 -13.17
C VAL A 51 -6.79 11.99 -14.60
N SER A 52 -7.27 12.77 -15.58
CA SER A 52 -6.92 12.61 -17.00
C SER A 52 -5.42 12.72 -17.28
N HIS A 53 -4.67 13.38 -16.40
CA HIS A 53 -3.22 13.49 -16.45
C HIS A 53 -2.64 12.67 -15.29
N ASN A 54 -2.32 11.41 -15.56
CA ASN A 54 -1.69 10.51 -14.60
C ASN A 54 -0.40 9.93 -15.18
N ALA A 55 0.64 9.80 -14.36
CA ALA A 55 1.88 9.15 -14.74
C ALA A 55 2.55 8.44 -13.57
N TYR A 56 3.28 7.37 -13.87
CA TYR A 56 4.22 6.73 -12.94
C TYR A 56 5.61 6.69 -13.57
N LEU A 57 6.52 7.51 -13.03
CA LEU A 57 7.91 7.56 -13.49
C LEU A 57 8.78 6.71 -12.56
N LYS A 58 9.56 5.79 -13.13
CA LYS A 58 10.46 4.88 -12.39
C LYS A 58 11.89 4.99 -12.91
N ILE A 59 12.76 5.63 -12.12
CA ILE A 59 14.20 5.76 -12.42
C ILE A 59 14.94 4.56 -11.82
N ARG A 60 15.83 3.94 -12.59
CA ARG A 60 16.50 2.67 -12.25
C ARG A 60 17.80 2.49 -13.04
N ASP A 61 18.71 1.66 -12.52
CA ASP A 61 20.04 1.41 -13.10
C ASP A 61 20.00 0.73 -14.48
N ARG A 62 18.98 -0.09 -14.73
CA ARG A 62 18.79 -0.79 -16.00
C ARG A 62 17.38 -0.63 -16.52
N ALA A 63 17.22 -0.68 -17.84
CA ALA A 63 15.99 -0.32 -18.51
C ALA A 63 14.76 -1.16 -18.12
N SER A 64 14.92 -2.38 -17.61
CA SER A 64 13.81 -3.23 -17.12
C SER A 64 14.24 -4.20 -16.02
N TYR A 65 13.26 -4.82 -15.35
CA TYR A 65 13.45 -5.83 -14.31
C TYR A 65 14.35 -5.37 -13.15
N ALA A 66 14.12 -4.16 -12.63
CA ALA A 66 14.79 -3.60 -11.45
C ALA A 66 13.80 -2.82 -10.59
N PHE A 67 14.10 -2.70 -9.29
CA PHE A 67 13.40 -1.78 -8.38
C PHE A 67 13.66 -0.32 -8.77
N ALA A 68 12.87 0.59 -8.19
CA ALA A 68 13.06 2.02 -8.39
C ALA A 68 14.20 2.48 -7.48
N LEU A 69 15.14 3.27 -8.03
CA LEU A 69 15.96 4.13 -7.18
C LEU A 69 15.09 5.25 -6.61
N ILE A 70 14.28 5.86 -7.48
CA ILE A 70 13.25 6.84 -7.16
C ILE A 70 12.06 6.59 -8.08
N SER A 71 10.84 6.76 -7.57
CA SER A 71 9.64 6.80 -8.39
C SER A 71 8.66 7.87 -7.94
N VAL A 72 7.90 8.42 -8.87
CA VAL A 72 6.85 9.41 -8.61
C VAL A 72 5.55 8.96 -9.27
N ALA A 73 4.45 9.01 -8.52
CA ALA A 73 3.09 8.94 -9.03
C ALA A 73 2.48 10.35 -8.92
N ALA A 74 1.88 10.86 -10.00
CA ALA A 74 1.26 12.18 -10.08
C ALA A 74 0.07 12.16 -11.03
#